data_AF-A0A7C5ZDK4-F1
#
_entry.id   AF-A0A7C5ZDK4-F1
#
_cell.length_a   1.000
_cell.length_b   1.000
_cell.length_c   1.000
_cell.angle_alpha   90.00
_cell.angle_beta   90.00
_cell.angle_gamma   90.00
#
_symmetry.space_group_name_H-M   'P 1'
#
loop_
_entity.id
_entity.type
_entity.pdbx_description
1 polymer ?
#
loop_
_entity_poly.entity_id
_entity_poly.type
_entity_poly.pdbx_seq_one_letter_code
_entity_poly.pdbx_strand_id
1 'polypeptide(L)'
;MIDIKRKAFQFFPDEITPRHAKDTGMAMVLLCLIFHLMTGRDRLIPLAAALLAINMIVPGLYRPLAYIWYGLSHLLGTVVSRVLLSVIFFLVVTPMGLFRRLLRRDSLRLREWKQSGKSVLKPRDHVFTAEDITKPY
;
A
#
# COMPACT_ATOMS: atom_id res chain seq x y z
N MET A 1 7.65 -15.75 22.01
CA MET A 1 8.76 -15.27 21.14
C MET A 1 8.80 -15.96 19.75
N ILE A 2 7.97 -16.97 19.47
CA ILE A 2 7.98 -17.73 18.21
C ILE A 2 7.14 -17.06 17.09
N ASP A 3 6.09 -16.29 17.44
CA ASP A 3 5.18 -15.66 16.47
C ASP A 3 5.79 -14.52 15.63
N ILE A 4 6.73 -13.76 16.19
CA ILE A 4 7.33 -12.59 15.51
C ILE A 4 8.16 -13.03 14.30
N LYS A 5 8.84 -14.19 14.39
CA LYS A 5 9.60 -14.75 13.26
C LYS A 5 8.69 -15.27 12.14
N ARG A 6 7.48 -15.73 12.46
CA ARG A 6 6.51 -16.24 11.46
C ARG A 6 5.96 -15.15 10.55
N LYS A 7 5.64 -13.97 11.11
CA LYS A 7 5.19 -12.82 10.30
C LYS A 7 6.26 -12.34 9.33
N ALA A 8 7.52 -12.31 9.74
CA ALA A 8 8.65 -11.93 8.88
C ALA A 8 8.94 -12.94 7.75
N PHE A 9 8.53 -14.20 7.91
CA PHE A 9 8.74 -15.25 6.91
C PHE A 9 7.55 -15.43 5.95
N GLN A 10 6.37 -14.90 6.29
CA GLN A 10 5.20 -14.83 5.40
C GLN A 10 5.37 -13.86 4.21
N PHE A 11 6.50 -13.16 4.14
CA PHE A 11 6.82 -12.22 3.05
C PHE A 11 7.29 -12.91 1.76
N PHE A 12 7.66 -14.18 1.83
CA PHE A 12 8.06 -14.96 0.66
C PHE A 12 6.87 -15.81 0.20
N PRO A 13 6.48 -15.75 -1.09
CA PRO A 13 5.43 -16.62 -1.60
C PRO A 13 5.89 -18.08 -1.51
N ASP A 14 5.13 -18.90 -0.79
CA ASP A 14 5.46 -20.31 -0.51
C ASP A 14 5.48 -21.19 -1.78
N GLU A 15 4.92 -20.75 -2.90
CA GLU A 15 4.89 -21.52 -4.16
C GLU A 15 5.28 -20.68 -5.38
N ILE A 16 6.58 -20.65 -5.71
CA ILE A 16 7.05 -20.15 -7.01
C ILE A 16 6.80 -21.23 -8.07
N THR A 17 5.58 -21.26 -8.60
CA THR A 17 5.23 -22.07 -9.76
C THR A 17 6.11 -21.66 -10.96
N PRO A 18 6.49 -22.60 -11.86
CA PRO A 18 7.35 -22.31 -13.01
C PRO A 18 6.79 -21.23 -13.96
N ARG A 19 5.51 -20.89 -13.86
CA ARG A 19 4.88 -19.79 -14.60
C ARG A 19 5.37 -18.41 -14.14
N HIS A 20 5.50 -18.19 -12.83
CA HIS A 20 6.03 -16.94 -12.28
C HIS A 20 7.48 -16.69 -12.68
N ALA A 21 8.28 -17.76 -12.82
CA ALA A 21 9.65 -17.66 -13.32
C ALA A 21 9.68 -17.19 -14.79
N LYS A 22 8.77 -17.66 -15.64
CA LYS A 22 8.64 -17.21 -17.04
C LYS A 22 8.21 -15.74 -17.13
N ASP A 23 7.22 -15.33 -16.32
CA ASP A 23 6.71 -13.95 -16.32
C ASP A 23 7.77 -12.96 -15.83
N THR A 24 8.54 -13.33 -14.80
CA THR A 24 9.68 -12.54 -14.31
C THR A 24 10.78 -12.44 -15.37
N GLY A 25 11.04 -13.55 -16.07
CA GLY A 25 11.95 -13.61 -17.19
C GLY A 25 11.60 -12.64 -18.31
N MET A 26 10.33 -12.63 -18.73
CA MET A 26 9.81 -11.70 -19.73
C MET A 26 9.91 -10.24 -19.28
N ALA A 27 9.61 -9.94 -18.00
CA ALA A 27 9.74 -8.60 -17.45
C ALA A 27 11.20 -8.10 -17.42
N MET A 28 12.16 -8.97 -17.09
CA MET A 28 13.58 -8.64 -17.09
C MET A 28 14.12 -8.38 -18.50
N VAL A 29 13.68 -9.17 -19.48
CA VAL A 29 13.98 -8.93 -20.90
C VAL A 29 13.46 -7.56 -21.34
N LEU A 30 12.22 -7.23 -21.00
CA LEU A 30 11.61 -5.95 -21.31
C LEU A 30 12.36 -4.79 -20.66
N LEU A 31 12.72 -4.89 -19.38
CA LEU A 31 13.52 -3.88 -18.67
C LEU A 31 14.88 -3.66 -19.33
N CYS A 32 15.55 -4.72 -19.77
CA CYS A 32 16.84 -4.63 -20.46
C CYS A 32 16.69 -3.92 -21.83
N LEU A 33 15.61 -4.19 -22.55
CA LEU A 33 15.31 -3.56 -23.83
C LEU A 33 14.94 -2.07 -23.66
N ILE A 34 14.18 -1.71 -22.62
CA ILE A 34 13.90 -0.32 -22.24
C ILE A 34 15.20 0.41 -21.86
N PHE A 35 16.05 -0.22 -21.04
CA PHE A 35 17.33 0.35 -20.63
C PHE A 35 18.29 0.55 -21.82
N HIS A 36 18.27 -0.36 -22.80
CA HIS A 36 19.00 -0.23 -24.04
C HIS A 36 18.53 0.96 -24.88
N LEU A 37 17.22 1.14 -25.05
CA LEU A 37 16.63 2.29 -25.75
C LEU A 37 17.00 3.63 -25.11
N MET A 38 17.18 3.67 -23.79
CA MET A 38 17.62 4.88 -23.07
C MET A 38 19.14 5.14 -23.18
N THR A 39 19.97 4.13 -23.44
CA THR A 39 21.44 4.23 -23.33
C THR A 39 22.16 4.38 -24.69
N GLY A 40 21.53 4.02 -25.82
CA GLY A 40 22.03 4.32 -27.17
C GLY A 40 23.43 3.75 -27.51
N ARG A 41 23.90 2.74 -26.79
CA ARG A 41 25.21 2.08 -26.99
C ARG A 41 25.01 0.67 -27.55
N ASP A 42 25.45 0.45 -28.79
CA ASP A 42 25.25 -0.80 -29.56
C ASP A 42 25.87 -2.05 -28.93
N ARG A 43 26.87 -1.88 -28.05
CA ARG A 43 27.59 -3.00 -27.40
C ARG A 43 26.76 -3.74 -26.34
N LEU A 44 25.64 -3.20 -25.90
CA LEU A 44 24.74 -3.83 -24.92
C LEU A 44 23.74 -4.80 -25.54
N ILE A 45 23.54 -4.73 -26.86
CA ILE A 45 22.60 -5.57 -27.62
C ILE A 45 22.93 -7.07 -27.51
N PRO A 46 24.16 -7.55 -27.76
CA PRO A 46 24.46 -8.98 -27.68
C PRO A 46 24.33 -9.53 -26.25
N LEU A 47 24.60 -8.70 -25.23
CA LEU A 47 24.47 -9.10 -23.83
C LEU A 47 23.00 -9.26 -23.43
N ALA A 48 22.15 -8.32 -23.83
CA ALA A 48 20.70 -8.40 -23.60
C ALA A 48 20.07 -9.59 -24.36
N ALA A 49 20.49 -9.81 -25.60
CA ALA A 49 20.05 -10.94 -26.42
C ALA A 49 20.50 -12.29 -25.83
N ALA A 50 21.73 -12.37 -25.30
CA ALA A 50 22.22 -13.57 -24.62
C ALA A 50 21.44 -13.86 -23.33
N LEU A 51 21.16 -12.85 -22.51
CA LEU A 51 20.30 -13.01 -21.33
C LEU A 51 18.88 -13.44 -21.71
N LEU A 52 18.31 -12.90 -22.79
CA LEU A 52 17.00 -13.30 -23.31
C LEU A 52 17.00 -14.77 -23.78
N ALA A 53 18.03 -15.17 -24.52
CA ALA A 53 18.19 -16.55 -24.96
C ALA A 53 18.32 -17.52 -23.78
N ILE A 54 19.10 -17.17 -22.76
CA ILE A 54 19.24 -17.95 -21.52
C ILE A 54 17.90 -18.05 -20.78
N ASN A 55 17.12 -16.96 -20.73
CA ASN A 55 15.76 -16.97 -20.19
C ASN A 55 14.81 -17.90 -20.95
N MET A 56 14.94 -17.97 -22.27
CA MET A 56 14.10 -18.83 -23.10
C MET A 56 14.46 -20.31 -22.97
N ILE A 57 15.76 -20.63 -22.83
CA ILE A 57 16.27 -22.02 -22.78
C ILE A 57 16.12 -22.63 -21.38
N VAL A 58 16.44 -21.88 -20.31
CA VAL A 58 16.39 -22.37 -18.93
C VAL A 58 15.69 -21.36 -18.01
N PRO A 59 14.34 -21.30 -18.01
CA PRO A 59 13.59 -20.42 -17.10
C PRO A 59 13.81 -20.78 -15.62
N GLY A 60 14.29 -22.00 -15.33
CA GLY A 60 14.61 -22.44 -13.98
C GLY A 60 15.77 -21.68 -13.33
N LEU A 61 16.71 -21.13 -14.11
CA LEU A 61 17.86 -20.38 -13.59
C LEU A 61 17.44 -19.03 -12.97
N TYR A 62 16.28 -18.51 -13.39
CA TYR A 62 15.72 -17.26 -12.87
C TYR A 62 14.92 -17.46 -11.58
N ARG A 63 14.73 -18.68 -11.09
CA ARG A 63 14.04 -18.94 -9.81
C ARG A 63 14.65 -18.21 -8.61
N PRO A 64 15.97 -18.27 -8.34
CA PRO A 64 16.56 -17.53 -7.21
C PRO A 64 16.40 -16.01 -7.38
N LEU A 65 16.53 -15.50 -8.61
CA LEU A 65 16.34 -14.08 -8.90
C LEU A 65 14.88 -13.66 -8.72
N ALA A 66 13.93 -14.47 -9.16
CA ALA A 66 12.50 -14.26 -8.96
C ALA A 66 12.14 -14.27 -7.47
N TYR A 67 12.72 -15.17 -6.67
CA TYR A 67 12.52 -15.19 -5.22
C TYR A 67 12.95 -13.87 -4.56
N ILE A 68 14.12 -13.35 -4.94
CA ILE A 68 14.62 -12.05 -4.46
C ILE A 68 13.72 -10.90 -4.96
N TRP A 69 13.36 -10.91 -6.24
CA TRP A 69 12.55 -9.87 -6.88
C TRP A 69 11.15 -9.78 -6.27
N TYR A 70 10.47 -10.91 -6.09
CA TYR A 70 9.15 -10.96 -5.47
C TYR A 70 9.22 -10.61 -3.98
N GLY A 71 10.24 -11.09 -3.25
CA GLY A 71 10.46 -10.70 -1.86
C GLY A 71 10.66 -9.19 -1.71
N LEU A 72 11.46 -8.57 -2.58
CA LEU A 72 11.67 -7.13 -2.61
C LEU A 72 10.38 -6.38 -2.96
N SER A 73 9.64 -6.84 -3.97
CA SER A 73 8.37 -6.25 -4.39
C SER A 73 7.33 -6.27 -3.25
N HIS A 74 7.27 -7.36 -2.49
CA HIS A 74 6.35 -7.51 -1.37
C HIS A 74 6.75 -6.63 -0.17
N LEU A 75 8.06 -6.53 0.11
CA LEU A 75 8.58 -5.62 1.12
C LEU A 75 8.27 -4.16 0.76
N LEU A 76 8.55 -3.77 -0.48
CA LEU A 76 8.24 -2.44 -1.00
C LEU A 76 6.74 -2.17 -0.92
N GLY A 77 5.88 -3.08 -1.37
CA GLY A 77 4.42 -2.91 -1.28
C GLY A 77 3.94 -2.66 0.16
N THR A 78 4.50 -3.37 1.12
CA THR A 78 4.17 -3.21 2.55
C THR A 78 4.63 -1.86 3.10
N VAL A 79 5.83 -1.41 2.73
CA VAL A 79 6.38 -0.11 3.14
C VAL A 79 5.59 1.01 2.49
N VAL A 80 5.38 0.93 1.17
CA VAL A 80 4.65 1.92 0.37
C VAL A 80 3.22 2.08 0.86
N SER A 81 2.50 1.00 1.20
CA SER A 81 1.14 1.09 1.74
C SER A 81 1.09 1.93 3.03
N ARG A 82 2.02 1.70 3.96
CA ARG A 82 2.13 2.49 5.19
C ARG A 82 2.53 3.94 4.92
N VAL A 83 3.54 4.15 4.08
CA VAL A 83 4.02 5.49 3.73
C VAL A 83 2.92 6.28 3.04
N LEU A 84 2.22 5.70 2.07
CA LEU A 84 1.12 6.32 1.35
C LEU A 84 0.01 6.76 2.32
N LEU A 85 -0.41 5.87 3.23
CA LEU A 85 -1.42 6.21 4.24
C LEU A 85 -0.94 7.34 5.15
N SER A 86 0.32 7.31 5.62
CA SER A 86 0.91 8.38 6.42
C SER A 86 0.94 9.71 5.65
N VAL A 87 1.38 9.69 4.39
CA VAL A 87 1.42 10.88 3.53
C VAL A 87 0.02 11.46 3.34
N ILE A 88 -0.98 10.63 3.02
CA ILE A 88 -2.38 11.08 2.89
C ILE A 88 -2.88 11.67 4.21
N PHE A 89 -2.58 11.03 5.34
CA PHE A 89 -2.99 11.53 6.64
C PHE A 89 -2.37 12.90 6.95
N PHE A 90 -1.08 13.09 6.68
CA PHE A 90 -0.40 14.36 6.97
C PHE A 90 -0.70 15.46 5.95
N LEU A 91 -0.93 15.12 4.66
CA LEU A 91 -1.17 16.12 3.61
C LEU A 91 -2.65 16.44 3.41
N VAL A 92 -3.57 15.55 3.75
CA VAL A 92 -5.00 15.76 3.52
C VAL A 92 -5.74 15.86 4.84
N VAL A 93 -5.69 14.81 5.67
CA VAL A 93 -6.52 14.71 6.89
C VAL A 93 -6.11 15.75 7.94
N THR A 94 -4.81 15.88 8.18
CA THR A 94 -4.23 16.78 9.18
C THR A 94 -4.49 18.26 8.86
N PRO A 95 -4.21 18.78 7.66
CA PRO A 95 -4.52 20.16 7.34
C PRO A 95 -6.03 20.39 7.28
N MET A 96 -6.84 19.42 6.86
CA MET A 96 -8.30 19.58 6.89
C MET A 96 -8.83 19.76 8.33
N GLY A 97 -8.29 19.01 9.29
CA GLY A 97 -8.56 19.22 10.71
C GLY A 97 -8.08 20.58 11.22
N LEU A 98 -6.90 21.03 10.78
CA LEU A 98 -6.35 22.33 11.14
C LEU A 98 -7.16 23.49 10.55
N PHE A 99 -7.56 23.41 9.27
CA PHE A 99 -8.47 24.34 8.63
C PHE A 99 -9.80 24.43 9.40
N ARG A 100 -10.39 23.29 9.77
CA ARG A 100 -11.61 23.29 10.60
C ARG A 100 -11.41 24.00 11.94
N ARG A 101 -10.23 23.84 12.57
CA ARG A 101 -9.86 24.52 13.82
C ARG A 101 -9.68 26.03 13.62
N LEU A 102 -9.06 26.46 12.52
CA LEU A 102 -8.90 27.88 12.16
C LEU A 102 -10.25 28.55 11.88
N LEU A 103 -11.18 27.86 11.22
CA LEU A 103 -12.55 28.33 10.97
C LEU A 103 -13.41 28.38 12.24
N ARG A 104 -12.85 28.10 13.44
CA ARG A 104 -13.53 28.12 14.75
C ARG A 104 -14.79 27.23 14.82
N ARG A 105 -14.97 26.30 13.89
CA ARG A 105 -16.10 25.35 13.89
C ARG A 105 -15.80 24.20 14.84
N ASP A 106 -16.13 24.40 16.10
CA ASP A 106 -16.06 23.37 17.14
C ASP A 106 -17.34 22.52 17.14
N SER A 107 -17.49 21.64 16.15
CA SER A 107 -18.66 20.76 16.03
C SER A 107 -18.79 19.76 17.18
N LEU A 108 -17.70 19.48 17.88
CA LEU A 108 -17.63 18.52 18.98
C LEU A 108 -17.62 19.19 20.37
N ARG A 109 -17.73 20.53 20.43
CA ARG A 109 -17.67 21.33 21.67
C ARG A 109 -16.50 20.92 22.58
N LEU A 110 -15.35 20.58 21.98
CA LEU A 110 -14.17 20.06 22.67
C LEU A 110 -13.64 21.03 23.73
N ARG A 111 -13.87 22.34 23.54
CA ARG A 111 -13.44 23.37 24.50
C ARG A 111 -14.32 23.38 25.76
N GLU A 112 -15.60 23.04 25.64
CA GLU A 112 -16.56 23.00 26.76
C GLU A 112 -16.50 21.66 27.52
N TRP A 113 -15.96 20.61 26.88
CA TRP A 113 -15.80 19.29 27.46
C TRP A 113 -14.89 19.32 28.71
N LYS A 114 -15.44 18.89 29.86
CA LYS A 114 -14.78 18.85 31.19
C LYS A 114 -14.38 20.18 31.83
N GLN A 115 -14.59 21.32 31.19
CA GLN A 115 -14.28 22.63 31.79
C GLN A 115 -15.41 23.16 32.68
N SER A 116 -16.65 22.68 32.50
CA SER A 116 -17.79 23.07 33.32
C SER A 116 -18.57 21.84 33.80
N GLY A 117 -19.31 21.98 34.90
CA GLY A 117 -20.25 20.96 35.38
C GLY A 117 -21.51 20.80 34.51
N LYS A 118 -21.60 21.46 33.36
CA LYS A 118 -22.75 21.39 32.44
C LYS A 118 -22.51 20.32 31.37
N SER A 119 -23.55 19.54 31.05
CA SER A 119 -23.50 18.53 29.99
C SER A 119 -23.32 19.20 28.62
N VAL A 120 -22.37 18.71 27.83
CA VAL A 120 -22.17 19.14 26.43
C VAL A 120 -23.13 18.46 25.45
N LEU A 121 -23.78 17.37 25.90
CA LEU A 121 -24.74 16.63 25.11
C LEU A 121 -25.98 17.51 24.94
N LYS A 122 -26.45 17.65 23.71
CA LYS A 122 -27.71 18.36 23.46
C LYS A 122 -28.85 17.47 23.98
N PRO A 123 -29.72 17.96 24.89
CA PRO A 123 -30.91 17.23 25.27
C PRO A 123 -31.77 17.02 24.02
N ARG A 124 -32.22 15.77 23.80
CA ARG A 124 -33.15 15.44 22.73
C ARG A 124 -34.54 15.37 23.35
N ASP A 125 -35.16 16.53 23.47
CA ASP A 125 -36.56 16.64 23.93
C ASP A 125 -37.51 16.37 22.77
N HIS A 126 -37.44 15.15 22.20
CA HIS A 126 -38.41 14.70 21.22
C HIS A 126 -39.40 13.76 21.90
N VAL A 127 -40.69 14.01 21.68
CA VAL A 127 -41.76 13.11 22.10
C VAL A 127 -41.78 11.96 21.10
N PHE A 128 -41.53 10.74 21.57
CA PHE A 128 -41.54 9.55 20.72
C PHE A 128 -42.97 9.21 20.33
N THR A 129 -43.24 9.16 19.03
CA THR A 129 -44.56 8.83 18.49
C THR A 129 -44.56 7.39 17.95
N ALA A 130 -45.72 6.74 17.87
CA ALA A 130 -45.82 5.38 17.33
C ALA A 130 -45.28 5.27 15.88
N GLU A 131 -45.31 6.37 15.12
CA GLU A 131 -44.75 6.47 13.78
C GLU A 131 -43.22 6.36 13.76
N ASP A 132 -42.52 6.83 14.80
CA ASP A 132 -41.04 6.76 14.92
C ASP A 132 -40.54 5.32 15.10
N ILE A 133 -41.39 4.43 15.64
CA ILE A 133 -41.10 3.00 15.76
C ILE A 133 -41.04 2.35 14.37
N THR A 134 -41.84 2.86 13.42
CA THR A 134 -41.91 2.33 12.06
C THR A 134 -40.86 2.91 11.14
N LYS A 135 -40.33 4.10 11.45
CA LYS A 135 -39.25 4.78 10.70
C LYS A 135 -38.20 5.37 11.67
N PRO A 136 -37.25 4.54 12.13
CA PRO A 136 -36.30 4.93 13.16
C PRO A 136 -35.13 5.82 12.69
N TYR A 137 -35.11 6.26 11.43
CA TYR A 137 -34.05 7.06 10.80
C TYR A 137 -34.64 8.15 9.91
#